data_AF-A0A3P7U399-F1
#
_entry.id   AF-A0A3P7U399-F1
#
_cell.length_a   1.000
_cell.length_b   1.000
_cell.length_c   1.000
_cell.angle_alpha   90.00
_cell.angle_beta   90.00
_cell.angle_gamma   90.00
#
_symmetry.space_group_name_H-M   'P 1'
#
loop_
_entity.id
_entity.type
_entity.pdbx_description
1 polymer ?
#
loop_
_entity_poly.entity_id
_entity_poly.type
_entity_poly.pdbx_seq_one_letter_code
_entity_poly.pdbx_strand_id
1 'polypeptide(L)'
;MSKTKIYSFCVSQVVITRKKYEYQRSSNYSFYPANHAVIIGQHVASFYLLLYLYTLSMGFVHFRDNCWAKYPLDNYYWVAVTSCVILIQIAYTNLSCGSLLSYIFDCNIWVIIISFFWVTVIIVISELCKLYLIKLHYRDQRRRKLDFNTKLGMNSPY
;
A
#
# COMPACT_ATOMS: atom_id res chain seq x y z
N MET A 1 -40.65 17.60 -6.17
CA MET A 1 -41.03 16.71 -5.04
C MET A 1 -40.00 15.58 -4.87
N SER A 2 -38.74 15.87 -4.52
CA SER A 2 -37.68 14.83 -4.51
C SER A 2 -36.54 15.06 -3.48
N LYS A 3 -36.08 16.31 -3.27
CA LYS A 3 -34.96 16.57 -2.35
C LYS A 3 -35.29 16.32 -0.87
N THR A 4 -36.50 16.63 -0.41
CA THR A 4 -36.91 16.50 1.00
C THR A 4 -36.95 15.05 1.50
N LYS A 5 -37.28 14.09 0.62
CA LYS A 5 -37.25 12.65 0.97
C LYS A 5 -35.82 12.13 1.15
N ILE A 6 -34.88 12.61 0.33
CA ILE A 6 -33.46 12.21 0.40
C ILE A 6 -32.83 12.72 1.71
N TYR A 7 -33.09 13.98 2.09
CA TYR A 7 -32.62 14.51 3.36
C TYR A 7 -33.23 13.78 4.55
N SER A 8 -34.53 13.48 4.52
CA SER A 8 -35.21 12.73 5.60
C SER A 8 -34.70 11.29 5.73
N PHE A 9 -34.38 10.63 4.60
CA PHE A 9 -33.78 9.30 4.61
C PHE A 9 -32.35 9.32 5.16
N CYS A 10 -31.53 10.29 4.75
CA CYS A 10 -30.16 10.43 5.23
C CYS A 10 -30.12 10.73 6.74
N VAL A 11 -30.98 11.64 7.21
CA VAL A 11 -31.12 11.96 8.64
C VAL A 11 -31.61 10.73 9.43
N SER A 12 -32.58 9.99 8.91
CA SER A 12 -33.07 8.76 9.57
C SER A 12 -31.98 7.69 9.65
N GLN A 13 -31.18 7.49 8.59
CA GLN A 13 -30.06 6.55 8.60
C GLN A 13 -28.97 6.96 9.61
N VAL A 14 -28.65 8.26 9.69
CA VAL A 14 -27.70 8.81 10.68
C VAL A 14 -28.21 8.66 12.11
N VAL A 15 -29.51 8.86 12.34
CA VAL A 15 -30.13 8.69 13.66
C VAL A 15 -30.21 7.20 14.06
N ILE A 16 -30.52 6.31 13.12
CA ILE A 16 -30.57 4.85 13.35
C ILE A 16 -29.16 4.33 13.63
N THR A 17 -28.15 4.76 12.88
CA THR A 17 -26.75 4.40 13.16
C THR A 17 -26.32 4.93 14.52
N ARG A 18 -26.58 6.20 14.85
CA ARG A 18 -26.32 6.74 16.21
C ARG A 18 -26.98 5.91 17.31
N LYS A 19 -28.26 5.57 17.18
CA LYS A 19 -28.98 4.76 18.17
C LYS A 19 -28.39 3.35 18.29
N LYS A 20 -27.91 2.76 17.20
CA LYS A 20 -27.22 1.46 17.22
C LYS A 20 -25.87 1.56 17.95
N TYR A 21 -25.11 2.64 17.72
CA TYR A 21 -23.87 2.93 18.46
C TYR A 21 -24.13 3.24 19.95
N GLU A 22 -25.18 3.99 20.29
CA GLU A 22 -25.52 4.33 21.67
C GLU A 22 -26.09 3.14 22.45
N TYR A 23 -26.88 2.28 21.81
CA TYR A 23 -27.37 1.04 22.42
C TYR A 23 -26.23 0.04 22.68
N GLN A 24 -25.28 -0.10 21.74
CA GLN A 24 -24.04 -0.86 22.00
C GLN A 24 -23.15 -0.19 23.04
N ARG A 25 -23.17 1.14 23.18
CA ARG A 25 -22.43 1.86 24.24
C ARG A 25 -23.02 1.65 25.62
N SER A 26 -24.35 1.55 25.73
CA SER A 26 -25.02 1.35 27.02
C SER A 26 -24.92 -0.09 27.52
N SER A 27 -24.71 -1.10 26.68
CA SER A 27 -24.51 -2.49 27.14
C SER A 27 -23.08 -2.82 27.60
N ASN A 28 -22.12 -1.90 27.49
CA ASN A 28 -20.69 -2.17 27.64
C ASN A 28 -20.03 -1.29 28.71
N TYR A 29 -20.57 -1.29 29.93
CA TYR A 29 -19.81 -0.89 31.12
C TYR A 29 -18.90 -2.05 31.56
N SER A 30 -17.93 -2.33 30.72
CA SER A 30 -16.71 -3.03 31.11
C SER A 30 -15.59 -2.38 30.35
N PHE A 31 -14.50 -2.06 31.03
CA PHE A 31 -13.34 -1.30 30.57
C PHE A 31 -12.51 -1.98 29.43
N TYR A 32 -13.06 -3.00 28.75
CA TYR A 32 -12.36 -3.92 27.85
C TYR A 32 -12.79 -4.01 26.35
N PRO A 33 -13.96 -3.52 25.86
CA PRO A 33 -14.37 -3.67 24.45
C PRO A 33 -13.81 -2.59 23.51
N ALA A 34 -13.37 -1.44 24.02
CA ALA A 34 -12.73 -0.42 23.18
C ALA A 34 -11.39 -0.91 22.60
N ASN A 35 -10.67 -1.73 23.36
CA ASN A 35 -9.37 -2.28 22.96
C ASN A 35 -9.53 -3.22 21.77
N HIS A 36 -10.58 -4.04 21.73
CA HIS A 36 -10.75 -5.04 20.67
C HIS A 36 -10.98 -4.39 19.29
N ALA A 37 -11.80 -3.33 19.21
CA ALA A 37 -12.02 -2.61 17.96
C ALA A 37 -10.75 -1.89 17.47
N VAL A 38 -9.96 -1.33 18.40
CA VAL A 38 -8.68 -0.69 18.08
C VAL A 38 -7.65 -1.72 17.60
N ILE A 39 -7.59 -2.89 18.26
CA ILE A 39 -6.71 -4.00 17.88
C ILE A 39 -7.06 -4.50 16.47
N ILE A 40 -8.35 -4.72 16.17
CA ILE A 40 -8.81 -5.07 14.81
C ILE A 40 -8.34 -4.02 13.80
N GLY A 41 -8.57 -2.74 14.09
CA GLY A 41 -8.15 -1.63 13.23
C GLY A 41 -6.64 -1.62 12.98
N GLN A 42 -5.83 -1.92 14.00
CA GLN A 42 -4.38 -2.00 13.88
C GLN A 42 -3.94 -3.16 12.98
N HIS A 43 -4.56 -4.33 13.09
CA HIS A 43 -4.26 -5.47 12.22
C HIS A 43 -4.62 -5.19 10.76
N VAL A 44 -5.79 -4.59 10.51
CA VAL A 44 -6.23 -4.19 9.18
C VAL A 44 -5.31 -3.12 8.59
N ALA A 45 -4.95 -2.09 9.37
CA ALA A 45 -4.02 -1.05 8.94
C ALA A 45 -2.62 -1.60 8.63
N SER A 46 -2.12 -2.52 9.48
CA SER A 46 -0.82 -3.18 9.28
C SER A 46 -0.82 -4.01 8.00
N PHE A 47 -1.93 -4.69 7.67
CA PHE A 47 -2.07 -5.44 6.42
C PHE A 47 -2.01 -4.52 5.20
N TYR A 48 -2.74 -3.39 5.19
CA TYR A 48 -2.67 -2.41 4.11
C TYR A 48 -1.27 -1.80 3.97
N LEU A 49 -0.61 -1.48 5.09
CA LEU A 49 0.77 -1.00 5.10
C LEU A 49 1.70 -2.04 4.45
N LEU A 50 1.51 -3.33 4.76
CA LEU A 50 2.27 -4.42 4.15
C LEU A 50 2.05 -4.49 2.63
N LEU A 51 0.81 -4.33 2.16
CA LEU A 51 0.52 -4.26 0.72
C LEU A 51 1.22 -3.08 0.04
N TYR A 52 1.27 -1.91 0.69
CA TYR A 52 2.00 -0.75 0.18
C TYR A 52 3.50 -0.99 0.12
N LEU A 53 4.08 -1.59 1.16
CA LEU A 53 5.50 -1.95 1.18
C LEU A 53 5.84 -3.03 0.16
N TYR A 54 4.98 -4.02 -0.03
CA TYR A 54 5.11 -5.04 -1.08
C TYR A 54 5.16 -4.38 -2.47
N THR A 55 4.24 -3.46 -2.72
CA THR A 55 4.17 -2.71 -3.98
C THR A 55 5.43 -1.87 -4.21
N LEU A 56 5.93 -1.20 -3.16
CA LEU A 56 7.19 -0.45 -3.24
C LEU A 56 8.39 -1.39 -3.47
N SER A 57 8.42 -2.54 -2.81
CA SER A 57 9.49 -3.53 -2.92
C SER A 57 9.64 -4.08 -4.34
N MET A 58 8.52 -4.27 -5.05
CA MET A 58 8.50 -4.68 -6.45
C MET A 58 9.33 -3.74 -7.34
N GLY A 59 9.33 -2.45 -7.03
CA GLY A 59 10.15 -1.45 -7.71
C GLY A 59 11.67 -1.65 -7.52
N PHE A 60 12.10 -2.21 -6.40
CA PHE A 60 13.53 -2.39 -6.08
C PHE A 60 14.14 -3.68 -6.64
N VAL A 61 13.33 -4.68 -7.02
CA VAL A 61 13.81 -5.98 -7.53
C VAL A 61 14.69 -5.79 -8.77
N HIS A 62 14.25 -4.96 -9.69
CA HIS A 62 15.01 -4.55 -10.87
C HIS A 62 15.23 -3.04 -10.78
N PHE A 63 16.29 -2.65 -10.05
CA PHE A 63 16.65 -1.24 -9.85
C PHE A 63 17.02 -0.51 -11.16
N ARG A 64 17.49 -1.26 -12.18
CA ARG A 64 18.06 -0.70 -13.41
C ARG A 64 17.14 -0.80 -14.63
N ASP A 65 16.06 -1.58 -14.51
CA ASP A 65 15.12 -1.83 -15.59
C ASP A 65 13.71 -1.46 -15.13
N ASN A 66 12.92 -0.86 -16.02
CA ASN A 66 11.51 -0.58 -15.73
C ASN A 66 10.74 -1.88 -15.54
N CYS A 67 9.69 -1.89 -14.72
CA CYS A 67 8.84 -3.07 -14.54
C CYS A 67 8.14 -3.51 -15.84
N TRP A 68 8.11 -2.62 -16.85
CA TRP A 68 7.61 -2.91 -18.20
C TRP A 68 8.59 -3.73 -19.05
N ALA A 69 9.89 -3.65 -18.80
CA ALA A 69 10.90 -4.37 -19.57
C ALA A 69 11.19 -5.75 -19.00
N LYS A 70 11.07 -5.90 -17.67
CA LYS A 70 11.32 -7.16 -16.99
C LYS A 70 10.31 -7.37 -15.87
N TYR A 71 9.61 -8.50 -15.93
CA TYR A 71 8.61 -8.88 -14.95
C TYR A 71 9.31 -9.13 -13.60
N PRO A 72 8.89 -8.49 -12.50
CA PRO A 72 9.54 -8.66 -11.19
C PRO A 72 9.34 -10.05 -10.59
N LEU A 73 8.44 -10.86 -11.15
CA LEU A 73 8.21 -12.26 -10.78
C LEU A 73 9.35 -13.20 -11.24
N ASP A 74 10.25 -12.73 -12.10
CA ASP A 74 11.42 -13.52 -12.54
C ASP A 74 12.41 -13.78 -11.40
N ASN A 75 12.39 -12.96 -10.35
CA ASN A 75 13.23 -13.15 -9.17
C ASN A 75 12.55 -14.08 -8.15
N TYR A 76 12.87 -15.38 -8.22
CA TYR A 76 12.35 -16.40 -7.30
C TYR A 76 12.58 -16.07 -5.82
N TYR A 77 13.73 -15.51 -5.44
CA TYR A 77 14.01 -15.15 -4.05
C TYR A 77 13.10 -14.05 -3.54
N TRP A 78 12.82 -13.05 -4.37
CA TRP A 78 11.90 -11.98 -4.01
C TRP A 78 10.46 -12.50 -3.87
N VAL A 79 10.02 -13.35 -4.80
CA VAL A 79 8.69 -13.99 -4.73
C VAL A 79 8.57 -14.85 -3.47
N ALA A 80 9.61 -15.63 -3.12
CA ALA A 80 9.62 -16.46 -1.93
C ALA A 80 9.54 -15.62 -0.65
N VAL A 81 10.38 -14.59 -0.51
CA VAL A 81 10.40 -13.73 0.68
C VAL A 81 9.08 -12.98 0.85
N THR A 82 8.57 -12.39 -0.23
CA THR A 82 7.31 -11.64 -0.17
C THR A 82 6.11 -12.55 0.13
N SER A 83 6.06 -13.74 -0.46
CA SER A 83 5.03 -14.74 -0.15
C SER A 83 5.10 -15.16 1.31
N CYS A 84 6.29 -15.45 1.85
CA CYS A 84 6.48 -15.78 3.26
C CYS A 84 6.00 -14.66 4.19
N VAL A 85 6.33 -13.40 3.88
CA VAL A 85 5.92 -12.25 4.70
C VAL A 85 4.39 -12.09 4.70
N ILE A 86 3.72 -12.25 3.55
CA ILE A 86 2.25 -12.20 3.46
C ILE A 86 1.62 -13.33 4.28
N LEU A 87 2.16 -14.55 4.18
CA LEU A 87 1.66 -15.70 4.95
C LEU A 87 1.82 -15.50 6.46
N ILE A 88 2.95 -14.97 6.90
CA ILE A 88 3.20 -14.64 8.32
C ILE A 88 2.19 -13.60 8.81
N GLN A 89 1.91 -12.56 8.02
CA GLN A 89 0.94 -11.52 8.39
C GLN A 89 -0.49 -12.07 8.51
N ILE A 90 -0.88 -12.97 7.60
CA ILE A 90 -2.18 -13.64 7.63
C ILE A 90 -2.28 -14.54 8.86
N ALA A 91 -1.24 -15.35 9.13
CA ALA A 91 -1.19 -16.21 10.31
C ALA A 91 -1.25 -15.41 11.61
N TYR A 92 -0.49 -14.31 11.71
CA TYR A 92 -0.48 -13.42 12.86
C TYR A 92 -1.86 -12.80 13.13
N THR A 93 -2.54 -12.33 12.08
CA THR A 93 -3.88 -11.73 12.24
C THR A 93 -4.92 -12.78 12.60
N ASN A 94 -4.87 -13.96 11.97
CA ASN A 94 -5.78 -15.06 12.29
C ASN A 94 -5.63 -15.55 13.73
N LEU A 95 -4.40 -15.62 14.24
CA LEU A 95 -4.14 -16.04 15.62
C LEU A 95 -4.60 -14.97 16.63
N SER A 96 -4.39 -13.70 16.33
CA SER A 96 -4.68 -12.59 17.25
C SER A 96 -6.16 -12.24 17.32
N CYS A 97 -6.84 -12.18 16.18
CA CYS A 97 -8.18 -11.63 16.09
C CYS A 97 -9.17 -12.51 15.31
N GLY A 98 -8.73 -13.58 14.67
CA GLY A 98 -9.56 -14.39 13.78
C GLY A 98 -9.52 -13.92 12.31
N SER A 99 -10.54 -14.27 11.53
CA SER A 99 -10.54 -14.12 10.06
C SER A 99 -10.34 -12.67 9.59
N LEU A 100 -9.16 -12.38 9.04
CA LEU A 100 -8.83 -11.07 8.42
C LEU A 100 -9.87 -10.65 7.37
N LEU A 101 -10.33 -11.59 6.53
CA LEU A 101 -11.27 -11.29 5.45
C LEU A 101 -12.59 -10.73 6.00
N SER A 102 -13.11 -11.32 7.07
CA SER A 102 -14.36 -10.89 7.68
C SER A 102 -14.27 -9.44 8.15
N TYR A 103 -13.16 -9.05 8.77
CA TYR A 103 -12.94 -7.67 9.21
C TYR A 103 -12.77 -6.67 8.06
N ILE A 104 -12.16 -7.08 6.95
CA ILE A 104 -12.04 -6.23 5.76
C ILE A 104 -13.41 -6.02 5.11
N PHE A 105 -14.27 -7.05 5.05
CA PHE A 105 -15.63 -6.93 4.53
C PHE A 105 -16.57 -6.14 5.45
N ASP A 106 -16.35 -6.20 6.76
CA ASP A 106 -17.07 -5.39 7.74
C ASP A 106 -16.65 -3.91 7.71
N CYS A 107 -15.48 -3.60 7.14
CA CYS A 107 -15.03 -2.23 6.96
C CYS A 107 -15.88 -1.48 5.91
N ASN A 108 -15.94 -0.16 6.07
CA ASN A 108 -16.65 0.70 5.14
C ASN A 108 -16.03 0.60 3.73
N ILE A 109 -16.87 0.44 2.70
CA ILE A 109 -16.46 0.29 1.30
C ILE A 109 -15.53 1.42 0.83
N TRP A 110 -15.70 2.64 1.37
CA TRP A 110 -14.84 3.78 1.08
C TRP A 110 -13.38 3.54 1.46
N VAL A 111 -13.12 2.80 2.54
CA VAL A 111 -11.75 2.46 2.97
C VAL A 111 -11.08 1.56 1.92
N ILE A 112 -11.81 0.57 1.41
CA ILE A 112 -11.28 -0.35 0.38
C ILE A 112 -10.95 0.42 -0.91
N ILE A 113 -11.86 1.31 -1.34
CA ILE A 113 -11.67 2.14 -2.54
C ILE A 113 -10.45 3.05 -2.38
N ILE A 114 -10.34 3.76 -1.25
CA ILE A 114 -9.22 4.65 -0.96
C ILE A 114 -7.91 3.86 -0.91
N SER A 115 -7.90 2.69 -0.26
CA SER A 115 -6.71 1.84 -0.19
C SER A 115 -6.26 1.38 -1.57
N PHE A 116 -7.18 0.93 -2.42
CA PHE A 116 -6.84 0.50 -3.79
C PHE A 116 -6.36 1.66 -4.67
N PHE A 117 -6.99 2.82 -4.54
CA PHE A 117 -6.53 4.05 -5.19
C PHE A 117 -5.10 4.40 -4.76
N TRP A 118 -4.81 4.28 -3.46
CA TRP A 118 -3.48 4.56 -2.92
C TRP A 118 -2.41 3.60 -3.45
N VAL A 119 -2.71 2.29 -3.57
CA VAL A 119 -1.80 1.33 -4.25
C VAL A 119 -1.46 1.81 -5.65
N THR A 120 -2.46 2.25 -6.41
CA THR A 120 -2.27 2.73 -7.78
C THR A 120 -1.36 3.96 -7.82
N VAL A 121 -1.59 4.92 -6.93
CA VAL A 121 -0.74 6.12 -6.79
C VAL A 121 0.71 5.75 -6.46
N ILE A 122 0.92 4.81 -5.54
CA ILE A 122 2.26 4.32 -5.19
C ILE A 122 2.97 3.73 -6.41
N ILE A 123 2.28 2.88 -7.19
CA ILE A 123 2.85 2.28 -8.41
C ILE A 123 3.30 3.38 -9.36
N VAL A 124 2.42 4.35 -9.66
CA VAL A 124 2.73 5.45 -10.58
C VAL A 124 3.94 6.26 -10.10
N ILE A 125 3.96 6.67 -8.83
CA ILE A 125 5.07 7.44 -8.26
C ILE A 125 6.37 6.63 -8.28
N SER A 126 6.31 5.34 -7.96
CA SER A 126 7.47 4.46 -7.93
C SER A 126 8.11 4.29 -9.32
N GLU A 127 7.30 4.15 -10.37
CA GLU A 127 7.77 4.08 -11.75
C GLU A 127 8.35 5.42 -12.21
N LEU A 128 7.71 6.55 -11.90
CA LEU A 128 8.23 7.88 -12.23
C LEU A 128 9.59 8.15 -11.57
N CYS A 129 9.74 7.79 -10.30
CA CYS A 129 11.01 7.90 -9.57
C CYS A 129 12.10 7.04 -10.22
N LYS A 130 11.76 5.80 -10.58
CA LYS A 130 12.68 4.87 -11.24
C LYS A 130 13.14 5.40 -12.60
N LEU A 131 12.22 5.90 -13.42
CA LEU A 131 12.53 6.50 -14.72
C LEU A 131 13.51 7.67 -14.61
N TYR A 132 13.28 8.55 -13.63
CA TYR A 132 14.16 9.67 -13.36
C TYR A 132 15.57 9.19 -12.96
N LEU A 133 15.65 8.19 -12.09
CA LEU A 133 16.90 7.65 -11.58
C LEU A 133 17.72 6.95 -12.67
N ILE A 134 17.08 6.16 -13.53
CA ILE A 134 17.73 5.51 -14.68
C ILE A 134 18.30 6.56 -15.63
N LYS A 135 17.53 7.61 -15.95
CA LYS A 135 17.98 8.70 -16.82
C LYS A 135 19.20 9.43 -16.23
N LEU A 136 19.20 9.69 -14.92
CA LEU A 136 20.33 10.30 -14.22
C LEU A 136 21.57 9.40 -14.30
N HIS A 137 21.40 8.10 -14.05
CA HIS A 137 22.48 7.13 -14.11
C HIS A 137 23.13 7.05 -15.50
N TYR A 138 22.34 7.04 -16.58
CA TYR A 138 22.87 7.06 -17.94
C TYR A 138 23.73 8.31 -18.23
N ARG A 139 23.31 9.48 -17.71
CA ARG A 139 24.09 10.72 -17.85
C ARG A 139 25.41 10.63 -17.11
N ASP A 140 25.40 10.09 -15.90
CA ASP A 140 26.61 9.93 -15.09
C ASP A 140 27.57 8.90 -15.68
N GLN A 141 27.06 7.79 -16.20
CA GLN A 141 27.85 6.81 -16.94
C GLN A 141 28.53 7.44 -18.17
N ARG A 142 27.81 8.30 -18.92
CA ARG A 142 28.38 9.02 -20.07
C ARG A 142 29.49 9.99 -19.63
N ARG A 143 29.31 10.71 -18.51
CA ARG A 143 30.35 11.61 -17.97
C ARG A 143 31.59 10.85 -17.52
N ARG A 144 31.44 9.73 -16.82
CA ARG A 144 32.57 8.90 -16.36
C ARG A 144 33.37 8.33 -17.53
N LYS A 145 32.69 7.89 -18.60
CA LYS A 145 33.36 7.43 -19.84
C LYS A 145 34.18 8.55 -20.50
N LEU A 146 33.65 9.77 -20.54
CA LEU A 146 34.37 10.94 -21.08
C LEU A 146 35.59 11.30 -20.25
N ASP A 147 35.46 11.35 -18.92
CA ASP A 147 36.56 11.69 -18.00
C ASP A 147 37.67 10.61 -17.99
N PHE A 148 37.31 9.36 -18.26
CA PHE A 148 38.28 8.29 -18.43
C PHE A 148 39.10 8.44 -19.72
N ASN A 149 38.44 8.74 -20.85
CA ASN A 149 39.12 8.95 -22.13
C ASN A 149 40.08 10.17 -22.08
N THR A 150 39.69 11.25 -21.40
CA THR A 150 40.53 12.44 -21.23
C THR A 150 41.76 12.18 -20.36
N LYS A 151 41.64 11.33 -19.33
CA LYS A 151 42.75 10.95 -18.43
C LYS A 151 43.72 9.95 -19.04
N LEU A 152 43.28 9.17 -20.03
CA LEU A 152 44.12 8.28 -20.83
C LEU A 152 44.87 9.02 -21.96
N GLY A 153 44.71 10.34 -22.10
CA GLY A 153 45.37 11.12 -23.14
C GLY A 153 44.77 10.94 -24.54
N MET A 154 43.52 10.45 -24.64
CA MET A 154 42.84 10.21 -25.93
C MET A 154 42.25 11.49 -26.57
N ASN A 155 42.66 12.67 -26.11
CA ASN A 155 42.12 13.98 -26.50
C ASN A 155 43.24 14.95 -26.92
N SER A 156 44.05 14.59 -27.91
CA SER A 156 44.69 15.61 -28.75
C SER A 156 43.84 15.77 -30.02
N PRO A 157 43.24 16.94 -30.29
CA PRO A 157 42.63 17.19 -31.58
C PRO A 157 43.75 17.32 -32.63
N TYR A 158 43.58 16.64 -33.77
CA TYR A 158 44.24 17.04 -35.02
C TYR A 158 43.59 18.31 -35.54
#